data_AF-A0A7X3FRJ3-F1
#
_entry.id   AF-A0A7X3FRJ3-F1
#
_cell.length_a   1.000
_cell.length_b   1.000
_cell.length_c   1.000
_cell.angle_alpha   90.00
_cell.angle_beta   90.00
_cell.angle_gamma   90.00
#
_symmetry.space_group_name_H-M   'P 1'
#
loop_
_entity.id
_entity.type
_entity.pdbx_description
1 polymer ?
#
loop_
_entity_poly.entity_id
_entity_poly.type
_entity_poly.pdbx_seq_one_letter_code
_entity_poly.pdbx_strand_id
1 'polypeptide(L)'
;MRKYLLGLSLVASSTLAVIAAPPTAAQKDEFYAVCVGISQNAELCRCKADAAMTLIDERFMGVVIASMKGGSPAAADYDAYNTYVARSNQVCKPNY
;
A
#
# COMPACT_ATOMS: atom_id res chain seq x y z
N MET A 1 -2.97 -58.70 -19.22
CA MET A 1 -2.52 -57.31 -19.47
C MET A 1 -3.10 -56.40 -18.41
N ARG A 2 -2.24 -55.53 -17.90
CA ARG A 2 -2.29 -54.75 -16.65
C ARG A 2 -3.40 -53.69 -16.69
N LYS A 3 -4.41 -53.77 -15.82
CA LYS A 3 -5.39 -52.67 -15.61
C LYS A 3 -4.80 -51.73 -14.56
N TYR A 4 -4.38 -50.56 -15.00
CA TYR A 4 -3.74 -49.54 -14.18
C TYR A 4 -4.75 -48.91 -13.22
N LEU A 5 -4.50 -49.06 -11.92
CA LEU A 5 -5.08 -48.23 -10.88
C LEU A 5 -4.44 -46.85 -10.98
N LEU A 6 -5.14 -45.87 -11.57
CA LEU A 6 -4.80 -44.46 -11.45
C LEU A 6 -5.71 -43.85 -10.37
N GLY A 7 -5.23 -43.89 -9.13
CA GLY A 7 -5.77 -43.09 -8.05
C GLY A 7 -5.46 -41.62 -8.31
N LEU A 8 -6.50 -40.84 -8.59
CA LEU A 8 -6.44 -39.40 -8.81
C LEU A 8 -6.12 -38.71 -7.48
N SER A 9 -4.84 -38.41 -7.23
CA SER A 9 -4.44 -37.53 -6.12
C SER A 9 -4.99 -36.13 -6.36
N LEU A 10 -6.07 -35.80 -5.67
CA LEU A 10 -6.65 -34.46 -5.62
C LEU A 10 -5.70 -33.56 -4.82
N VAL A 11 -4.72 -32.96 -5.48
CA VAL A 11 -3.91 -31.89 -4.89
C VAL A 11 -4.81 -30.66 -4.81
N ALA A 12 -5.45 -30.48 -3.65
CA ALA A 12 -6.15 -29.25 -3.31
C ALA A 12 -5.10 -28.14 -3.17
N SER A 13 -4.83 -27.42 -4.26
CA SER A 13 -4.08 -26.18 -4.23
C SER A 13 -4.92 -25.11 -3.53
N SER A 14 -4.83 -25.08 -2.20
CA SER A 14 -5.33 -23.98 -1.39
C SER A 14 -4.57 -22.72 -1.76
N THR A 15 -5.11 -21.91 -2.67
CA THR A 15 -4.65 -20.54 -2.86
C THR A 15 -5.02 -19.76 -1.59
N LEU A 16 -4.12 -19.77 -0.60
CA LEU A 16 -4.19 -18.86 0.54
C LEU A 16 -4.18 -17.44 -0.04
N ALA A 17 -5.32 -16.77 0.01
CA ALA A 17 -5.38 -15.34 -0.25
C ALA A 17 -4.49 -14.67 0.79
N VAL A 18 -3.29 -14.25 0.38
CA VAL A 18 -2.44 -13.38 1.19
C VAL A 18 -3.17 -12.06 1.29
N ILE A 19 -3.89 -11.85 2.39
CA ILE A 19 -4.45 -10.55 2.72
C ILE A 19 -3.26 -9.64 3.04
N ALA A 20 -3.06 -8.61 2.23
CA ALA A 20 -2.02 -7.63 2.47
C ALA A 20 -2.24 -6.95 3.82
N ALA A 21 -1.19 -6.90 4.65
CA ALA A 21 -1.28 -6.34 5.99
C ALA A 21 -1.54 -4.82 5.92
N PRO A 22 -2.35 -4.25 6.83
CA PRO A 22 -2.48 -2.80 6.92
C PRO A 22 -1.13 -2.17 7.33
N PRO A 23 -0.90 -0.88 7.03
CA PRO A 23 0.32 -0.20 7.45
C PRO A 23 0.48 -0.21 8.97
N THR A 24 1.72 -0.16 9.43
CA THR A 24 2.03 -0.14 10.86
C THR A 24 1.96 1.28 11.44
N ALA A 25 1.81 1.38 12.76
CA ALA A 25 1.87 2.67 13.45
C ALA A 25 3.21 3.40 13.22
N ALA A 26 4.32 2.65 13.19
CA ALA A 26 5.64 3.20 12.91
C ALA A 26 5.73 3.83 11.50
N GLN A 27 5.14 3.18 10.49
CA GLN A 27 5.10 3.75 9.15
C GLN A 27 4.20 4.99 9.07
N LYS A 28 3.10 5.02 9.82
CA LYS A 28 2.27 6.22 9.93
C LYS A 28 3.04 7.40 10.51
N ASP A 29 3.80 7.17 11.57
CA ASP A 29 4.61 8.19 12.23
C ASP A 29 5.74 8.69 11.31
N GLU A 30 6.38 7.77 10.57
CA GLU A 30 7.39 8.10 9.58
C GLU A 30 6.80 8.91 8.41
N PHE A 31 5.67 8.48 7.86
CA PHE A 31 4.93 9.22 6.83
C PHE A 31 4.66 10.65 7.32
N TYR A 32 4.12 10.79 8.53
CA TYR A 32 3.80 12.09 9.10
C TYR A 32 5.05 12.97 9.22
N ALA A 33 6.13 12.45 9.78
CA ALA A 33 7.38 13.17 9.96
C ALA A 33 7.98 13.65 8.62
N VAL A 34 8.05 12.76 7.62
CA VAL A 34 8.55 13.12 6.28
C VAL A 34 7.66 14.16 5.62
N CYS A 35 6.33 13.99 5.68
CA CYS A 35 5.36 14.92 5.10
C CYS A 35 5.50 16.33 5.70
N VAL A 36 5.63 16.43 7.03
CA VAL A 36 5.80 17.73 7.70
C VAL A 36 7.12 18.38 7.29
N GLY A 37 8.19 17.60 7.17
CA GLY A 37 9.50 18.10 6.74
C GLY A 37 9.50 18.71 5.32
N ILE A 38 8.69 18.18 4.40
CA ILE A 38 8.61 18.69 3.02
C ILE A 38 7.56 19.79 2.84
N SER A 39 6.42 19.68 3.50
CA SER A 39 5.26 20.56 3.24
C SER A 39 5.11 21.69 4.25
N GLN A 40 5.70 21.54 5.43
CA GLN A 40 5.51 22.42 6.59
C GLN A 40 4.02 22.57 7.01
N ASN A 41 3.15 21.64 6.61
CA ASN A 41 1.71 21.66 6.92
C ASN A 41 1.30 20.46 7.78
N ALA A 42 1.33 20.63 9.11
CA ALA A 42 1.05 19.57 10.06
C ALA A 42 -0.38 19.02 9.98
N GLU A 43 -1.38 19.86 9.70
CA GLU A 43 -2.78 19.45 9.60
C GLU A 43 -3.01 18.57 8.38
N LEU A 44 -2.54 19.00 7.21
CA LEU A 44 -2.62 18.23 5.98
C LEU A 44 -1.88 16.90 6.10
N CYS A 45 -0.68 16.92 6.71
CA CYS A 45 0.11 15.71 6.90
C CYS A 45 -0.53 14.72 7.86
N ARG A 46 -1.18 15.19 8.93
CA ARG A 46 -1.95 14.33 9.82
C ARG A 46 -3.09 13.64 9.08
N CYS A 47 -3.89 14.40 8.33
CA CYS A 47 -4.97 13.82 7.53
C CYS A 47 -4.45 12.78 6.53
N LYS A 48 -3.37 13.08 5.81
CA LYS A 48 -2.81 12.15 4.82
C LYS A 48 -2.22 10.90 5.45
N ALA A 49 -1.58 11.00 6.61
CA ALA A 49 -1.10 9.86 7.36
C ALA A 49 -2.26 8.96 7.82
N ASP A 50 -3.35 9.55 8.33
CA ASP A 50 -4.56 8.83 8.73
C ASP A 50 -5.24 8.14 7.53
N ALA A 51 -5.37 8.85 6.39
CA ALA A 51 -5.97 8.30 5.19
C ALA A 51 -5.11 7.16 4.59
N ALA A 52 -3.78 7.26 4.63
CA ALA A 52 -2.91 6.21 4.13
C ALA A 52 -3.08 4.88 4.91
N MET A 53 -3.42 4.91 6.20
CA MET A 53 -3.70 3.70 6.98
C MET A 53 -4.87 2.87 6.46
N THR A 54 -5.78 3.48 5.69
CA THR A 54 -6.99 2.84 5.18
C THR A 54 -6.97 2.62 3.67
N LEU A 55 -6.19 3.43 2.95
CA LEU A 55 -6.16 3.42 1.48
C LEU A 55 -5.15 2.44 0.90
N ILE A 56 -4.12 2.07 1.65
CA ILE A 56 -2.97 1.30 1.15
C ILE A 56 -2.52 0.26 2.19
N ASP A 57 -1.74 -0.72 1.75
CA ASP A 57 -1.15 -1.76 2.59
C ASP A 57 0.25 -1.37 3.12
N GLU A 58 0.81 -2.20 4.01
CA GLU A 58 2.14 -2.02 4.61
C GLU A 58 3.25 -1.88 3.56
N ARG A 59 3.23 -2.71 2.52
CA ARG A 59 4.25 -2.67 1.45
C ARG A 59 4.19 -1.34 0.72
N PHE A 60 2.98 -0.92 0.35
CA PHE A 60 2.75 0.27 -0.45
C PHE A 60 2.98 1.56 0.35
N MET A 61 2.71 1.55 1.66
CA MET A 61 3.11 2.63 2.56
C MET A 61 4.63 2.88 2.50
N GLY A 62 5.43 1.81 2.45
CA GLY A 62 6.88 1.91 2.23
C GLY A 62 7.24 2.59 0.90
N VAL A 63 6.55 2.25 -0.19
CA VAL A 63 6.74 2.88 -1.51
C VAL A 63 6.43 4.38 -1.45
N VAL A 64 5.34 4.75 -0.78
CA VAL A 64 4.93 6.16 -0.65
C VAL A 64 5.94 6.96 0.16
N ILE A 65 6.39 6.45 1.32
CA ILE A 65 7.41 7.11 2.15
C ILE A 65 8.73 7.27 1.37
N ALA A 66 9.17 6.22 0.67
CA ALA A 66 10.39 6.29 -0.14
C ALA A 66 10.29 7.36 -1.24
N SER A 67 9.11 7.49 -1.86
CA SER A 67 8.86 8.50 -2.88
C SER A 67 8.85 9.92 -2.30
N MET A 68 8.26 10.12 -1.12
CA MET A 68 8.28 11.41 -0.41
C MET A 68 9.70 11.86 -0.04
N LYS A 69 10.62 10.92 0.17
CA LYS A 69 12.05 11.18 0.42
C LYS A 69 12.86 11.45 -0.86
N GLY A 70 12.20 11.56 -2.02
CA GLY A 70 12.84 11.84 -3.32
C GLY A 70 13.07 10.61 -4.19
N GLY A 71 12.62 9.43 -3.77
CA GLY A 71 12.61 8.23 -4.62
C GLY A 71 11.51 8.29 -5.70
N SER A 72 11.51 7.29 -6.57
CA SER A 72 10.41 7.05 -7.52
C SER A 72 9.87 5.64 -7.33
N PRO A 73 8.53 5.43 -7.41
CA PRO A 73 7.97 4.07 -7.39
C PRO A 73 8.52 3.22 -8.54
N ALA A 74 8.46 1.90 -8.40
CA ALA A 74 8.68 1.01 -9.52
C ALA A 74 7.58 1.21 -10.58
N ALA A 75 7.86 0.92 -11.85
CA ALA A 75 6.88 1.09 -12.93
C ALA A 75 5.57 0.32 -12.67
N ALA A 76 5.66 -0.87 -12.06
CA ALA A 76 4.50 -1.67 -11.69
C ALA A 76 3.61 -1.03 -10.60
N ASP A 77 4.13 -0.04 -9.85
CA ASP A 77 3.43 0.65 -8.77
C ASP A 77 2.86 2.01 -9.20
N TYR A 78 3.10 2.49 -10.43
CA TYR A 78 2.69 3.84 -10.86
C TYR A 78 1.18 4.07 -10.80
N ASP A 79 0.38 3.14 -11.30
CA ASP A 79 -1.08 3.30 -11.30
C ASP A 79 -1.64 3.30 -9.88
N ALA A 80 -1.15 2.39 -9.02
CA ALA A 80 -1.50 2.35 -7.61
C ALA A 80 -1.07 3.64 -6.89
N TYR A 81 0.09 4.18 -7.22
CA TYR A 81 0.64 5.38 -6.60
C TYR A 81 -0.19 6.60 -6.96
N ASN A 82 -0.47 6.79 -8.24
CA ASN A 82 -1.29 7.89 -8.74
C ASN A 82 -2.72 7.80 -8.20
N THR A 83 -3.27 6.58 -8.11
CA THR A 83 -4.58 6.33 -7.49
C THR A 83 -4.57 6.75 -6.02
N TYR A 84 -3.56 6.32 -5.25
CA TYR A 84 -3.38 6.73 -3.87
C TYR A 84 -3.29 8.25 -3.71
N VAL A 85 -2.47 8.92 -4.55
CA VAL A 85 -2.31 10.38 -4.51
C VAL A 85 -3.67 11.06 -4.74
N ALA A 86 -4.41 10.66 -5.77
CA ALA A 86 -5.73 11.20 -6.07
C ALA A 86 -6.72 10.99 -4.92
N ARG A 87 -6.81 9.76 -4.38
CA ARG A 87 -7.71 9.45 -3.25
C ARG A 87 -7.34 10.21 -1.99
N SER A 88 -6.06 10.27 -1.64
CA SER A 88 -5.59 11.02 -0.46
C SER A 88 -5.80 12.53 -0.61
N ASN A 89 -5.82 13.07 -1.84
CA ASN A 89 -6.18 14.46 -2.11
C ASN A 89 -7.69 14.66 -1.98
N GLN A 90 -8.52 13.79 -2.55
CA GLN A 90 -9.99 13.86 -2.40
C GLN A 90 -10.42 13.90 -0.92
N VAL A 91 -9.75 13.13 -0.06
CA VAL A 91 -10.05 13.08 1.38
C VAL A 91 -9.53 14.32 2.11
N CYS A 92 -8.26 14.69 1.91
CA CYS A 92 -7.57 15.65 2.78
C CYS A 92 -7.40 17.05 2.19
N LYS A 93 -7.61 17.19 0.88
CA LYS A 93 -7.49 18.45 0.14
C LYS A 93 -8.37 18.39 -1.12
N PRO A 94 -9.71 18.36 -0.97
CA PRO A 94 -10.64 18.07 -2.07
C PRO A 94 -10.60 19.08 -3.23
N ASN A 95 -9.94 20.23 -3.05
CA ASN A 95 -9.77 21.28 -4.06
C ASN A 95 -8.35 21.33 -4.64
N TYR A 96 -7.62 20.21 -4.61
CA TYR A 96 -6.25 20.13 -5.14
C TYR A 96 -6.20 19.72 -6.60
#